data_AF-A0A2G3E6V0-F1
#
_entry.id   AF-A0A2G3E6V0-F1
#
_cell.length_a   1.000
_cell.length_b   1.000
_cell.length_c   1.000
_cell.angle_alpha   90.00
_cell.angle_beta   90.00
_cell.angle_gamma   90.00
#
_symmetry.space_group_name_H-M   'P 1'
#
loop_
_entity.id
_entity.type
_entity.pdbx_description
1 polymer ?
#
loop_
_entity_poly.entity_id
_entity_poly.type
_entity_poly.pdbx_seq_one_letter_code
_entity_poly.pdbx_strand_id
1 'polypeptide(L)'
;MYEKLDKLRAEVERCKSKIEDDKAKLKAAEAKLQEAENSQILADVGALNLSPEQLAEFLKLATSGKLTSSGTASNYGTTAASTDHETDNDDETEDFDDEEN
;
A
#
# COMPACT_ATOMS: atom_id res chain seq x y z
N MET A 1 -5.90 49.98 -6.89
CA MET A 1 -5.83 48.53 -7.18
C MET A 1 -5.84 47.79 -5.85
N TYR A 2 -6.53 46.66 -5.71
CA TYR A 2 -6.65 45.92 -4.44
C TYR A 2 -5.56 44.85 -4.30
N GLU A 3 -4.31 45.24 -4.50
CA GLU A 3 -3.16 44.31 -4.61
C GLU A 3 -3.05 43.32 -3.44
N LYS A 4 -3.39 43.75 -2.22
CA LYS A 4 -3.39 42.86 -1.05
C LYS A 4 -4.44 41.74 -1.16
N LEU A 5 -5.63 42.05 -1.70
CA LEU A 5 -6.68 41.04 -1.89
C LEU A 5 -6.32 40.09 -3.05
N ASP A 6 -5.68 40.59 -4.10
CA ASP A 6 -5.26 39.77 -5.23
C ASP A 6 -4.17 38.77 -4.82
N LYS A 7 -3.22 39.20 -3.97
CA LYS A 7 -2.22 38.30 -3.35
C LYS A 7 -2.87 37.21 -2.49
N LEU A 8 -3.82 37.57 -1.63
CA LEU A 8 -4.52 36.59 -0.78
C LEU A 8 -5.34 35.59 -1.60
N ARG A 9 -5.94 36.02 -2.71
CA ARG A 9 -6.65 35.11 -3.63
C ARG A 9 -5.68 34.15 -4.30
N ALA A 10 -4.54 34.62 -4.78
CA ALA A 10 -3.52 33.77 -5.38
C ALA A 10 -3.00 32.73 -4.39
N GLU A 11 -2.79 33.10 -3.12
CA GLU A 11 -2.40 32.18 -2.06
C GLU A 11 -3.47 31.10 -1.80
N VAL A 12 -4.75 31.49 -1.76
CA VAL A 12 -5.86 30.53 -1.64
C VAL A 12 -5.89 29.54 -2.80
N GLU A 13 -5.71 30.01 -4.05
CA GLU A 13 -5.68 29.13 -5.21
C GLU A 13 -4.45 28.20 -5.20
N ARG A 14 -3.28 28.68 -4.77
CA ARG A 14 -2.08 27.82 -4.58
C ARG A 14 -2.34 26.73 -3.55
N CYS A 15 -2.93 27.07 -2.41
CA CYS A 15 -3.29 26.09 -1.38
C CYS A 15 -4.29 25.05 -1.89
N LYS A 16 -5.30 25.47 -2.66
CA LYS A 16 -6.25 24.53 -3.28
C LYS A 16 -5.56 23.59 -4.26
N SER A 17 -4.68 24.08 -5.12
CA SER A 17 -3.91 23.24 -6.05
C SER A 17 -3.11 22.19 -5.29
N LYS A 18 -2.37 22.62 -4.25
CA LYS A 18 -1.58 21.71 -3.42
C LYS A 18 -2.43 20.62 -2.76
N ILE A 19 -3.63 20.97 -2.27
CA ILE A 19 -4.56 19.99 -1.70
C ILE A 19 -4.97 18.94 -2.73
N GLU A 20 -5.25 19.33 -3.97
CA GLU A 20 -5.62 18.37 -5.02
C GLU A 20 -4.44 17.47 -5.41
N ASP A 21 -3.23 18.01 -5.48
CA ASP A 21 -2.00 17.23 -5.72
C ASP A 21 -1.74 16.24 -4.59
N ASP A 22 -1.84 16.68 -3.34
CA ASP A 22 -1.64 15.83 -2.15
C ASP A 22 -2.70 14.73 -2.06
N LYS A 23 -3.96 15.02 -2.44
CA LYS A 23 -5.02 14.00 -2.56
C LYS A 23 -4.71 12.97 -3.65
N ALA A 24 -4.20 13.42 -4.80
CA ALA A 24 -3.83 12.50 -5.88
C ALA A 24 -2.68 11.59 -5.45
N LYS A 25 -1.67 12.14 -4.77
CA LYS A 25 -0.56 11.39 -4.17
C LYS A 25 -1.05 10.38 -3.12
N LEU A 26 -1.95 10.80 -2.24
CA LEU A 26 -2.54 9.92 -1.22
C LEU A 26 -3.25 8.73 -1.88
N LYS A 27 -4.11 8.98 -2.87
CA LYS A 27 -4.84 7.92 -3.58
C LYS A 27 -3.88 6.94 -4.29
N ALA A 28 -2.80 7.45 -4.88
CA ALA A 28 -1.77 6.61 -5.50
C ALA A 28 -1.04 5.75 -4.46
N ALA A 29 -0.68 6.32 -3.31
CA ALA A 29 -0.04 5.59 -2.22
C ALA A 29 -0.95 4.50 -1.63
N GLU A 30 -2.24 4.80 -1.43
CA GLU A 30 -3.24 3.83 -0.97
C GLU A 30 -3.40 2.67 -1.97
N ALA A 31 -3.41 2.96 -3.28
CA ALA A 31 -3.50 1.93 -4.31
C ALA A 31 -2.26 1.02 -4.31
N LYS A 32 -1.05 1.60 -4.23
CA LYS A 32 0.21 0.86 -4.12
C LYS A 32 0.25 -0.03 -2.87
N LEU A 33 -0.21 0.48 -1.73
CA LEU A 33 -0.29 -0.28 -0.48
C LEU A 33 -1.24 -1.47 -0.62
N GLN A 34 -2.46 -1.26 -1.13
CA GLN A 34 -3.43 -2.31 -1.32
C GLN A 34 -2.94 -3.41 -2.26
N GLU A 35 -2.23 -3.04 -3.33
CA GLU A 35 -1.62 -3.99 -4.27
C GLU A 35 -0.50 -4.82 -3.61
N ALA A 36 0.36 -4.17 -2.82
CA ALA A 36 1.42 -4.84 -2.08
C ALA A 36 0.86 -5.82 -1.03
N GLU A 37 -0.16 -5.42 -0.28
CA GLU A 37 -0.85 -6.28 0.69
C GLU A 37 -1.50 -7.50 0.02
N ASN A 38 -2.20 -7.28 -1.11
CA ASN A 38 -2.80 -8.37 -1.87
C ASN A 38 -1.73 -9.34 -2.40
N SER A 39 -0.62 -8.81 -2.90
CA SER A 39 0.49 -9.62 -3.41
C SER A 39 1.14 -10.45 -2.30
N GLN A 40 1.32 -9.87 -1.11
CA GLN A 40 1.85 -10.60 0.04
C GLN A 40 0.90 -11.71 0.49
N ILE A 41 -0.41 -11.44 0.56
CA ILE A 41 -1.41 -12.47 0.91
C ILE A 41 -1.36 -13.62 -0.11
N LEU A 42 -1.26 -13.31 -1.41
CA LEU A 42 -1.16 -14.34 -2.44
C LEU A 42 0.14 -15.14 -2.36
N ALA A 43 1.27 -14.49 -2.04
CA ALA A 43 2.54 -15.16 -1.82
C ALA A 43 2.48 -16.11 -0.61
N ASP A 44 1.95 -15.63 0.52
CA ASP A 44 1.81 -16.41 1.75
C ASP A 44 0.87 -17.61 1.55
N VAL A 45 -0.28 -17.40 0.90
CA VAL A 45 -1.23 -18.49 0.60
C VAL A 45 -0.66 -19.46 -0.45
N GLY A 46 0.04 -18.95 -1.46
CA GLY A 46 0.71 -19.75 -2.49
C GLY A 46 1.79 -20.66 -1.90
N ALA A 47 2.55 -20.17 -0.91
CA ALA A 47 3.56 -20.97 -0.21
C ALA A 47 2.97 -22.19 0.51
N LEU A 48 1.70 -22.13 0.92
CA LEU A 48 1.00 -23.26 1.55
C LEU A 48 0.56 -24.34 0.57
N ASN A 49 0.63 -24.09 -0.75
CA ASN A 49 0.28 -25.05 -1.82
C ASN A 49 -1.08 -25.75 -1.62
N LEU A 50 -2.10 -24.99 -1.18
CA LEU A 50 -3.46 -25.50 -0.96
C LEU A 50 -4.29 -25.45 -2.25
N SER A 51 -5.18 -26.42 -2.45
CA SER A 51 -6.21 -26.31 -3.49
C SER A 51 -7.24 -25.22 -3.11
N PRO A 52 -7.95 -24.63 -4.10
CA PRO A 52 -9.01 -23.66 -3.82
C PRO A 52 -10.08 -24.18 -2.85
N GLU A 53 -10.43 -25.46 -2.95
CA GLU A 53 -11.40 -26.12 -2.06
C GLU A 53 -10.85 -26.23 -0.63
N GLN A 54 -9.58 -26.60 -0.47
CA GLN A 54 -8.94 -26.70 0.84
C GLN A 54 -8.81 -25.33 1.52
N LEU A 55 -8.47 -24.28 0.75
CA LEU A 55 -8.44 -22.91 1.25
C LEU A 55 -9.84 -22.46 1.68
N ALA A 56 -10.87 -22.75 0.89
CA ALA A 56 -12.25 -22.41 1.22
C ALA A 56 -12.74 -23.12 2.49
N GLU A 57 -12.40 -24.40 2.67
CA GLU A 57 -12.70 -25.14 3.90
C GLU A 57 -11.98 -24.56 5.12
N PHE A 58 -10.69 -24.22 4.97
CA PHE A 58 -9.90 -23.57 6.02
C PHE A 58 -10.53 -22.22 6.44
N LEU A 59 -10.88 -21.36 5.49
CA LEU A 59 -11.51 -20.08 5.78
C LEU A 59 -12.89 -20.23 6.45
N LYS A 60 -13.68 -21.24 6.07
CA LYS A 60 -14.95 -21.57 6.74
C LYS A 60 -14.75 -22.01 8.20
N LEU A 61 -13.72 -22.81 8.47
CA LEU A 61 -13.38 -23.25 9.83
C LEU A 61 -12.87 -22.08 10.69
N ALA A 62 -12.05 -21.20 10.12
CA ALA A 62 -11.55 -19.99 10.78
C ALA A 62 -12.68 -19.00 11.12
N THR A 63 -13.56 -18.70 10.16
CA THR A 63 -14.70 -17.78 10.34
C THR A 63 -15.80 -18.33 11.26
N SER A 64 -15.94 -19.65 11.36
CA SER A 64 -16.89 -20.28 12.29
C SER A 64 -16.39 -20.36 13.74
N GLY A 65 -15.20 -19.82 14.04
CA GLY A 65 -14.60 -19.85 15.38
C GLY A 65 -14.23 -21.26 15.87
N LYS A 66 -14.24 -22.25 14.97
CA LYS A 66 -13.91 -23.64 15.24
C LYS A 66 -12.42 -23.97 15.08
N LEU A 67 -11.61 -22.99 14.67
CA LEU A 67 -10.17 -23.11 14.70
C LEU A 67 -9.71 -23.13 16.17
N THR A 68 -9.76 -24.31 16.79
CA THR A 68 -9.25 -24.48 18.14
C THR A 68 -7.75 -24.24 18.08
N SER A 69 -7.23 -23.38 18.96
CA SER A 69 -5.81 -23.05 19.08
C SER A 69 -4.97 -24.20 19.64
N SER A 70 -5.24 -25.44 19.20
CA SER A 70 -4.45 -26.60 19.61
C SER A 70 -3.17 -26.64 18.80
N GLY A 71 -2.19 -25.87 19.26
CA GLY A 71 -0.77 -26.18 19.14
C GLY A 71 -0.18 -26.16 17.74
N THR A 72 -0.03 -24.98 17.12
CA THR A 72 1.13 -24.70 16.26
C THR A 72 1.49 -23.22 16.36
N ALA A 73 1.88 -22.79 17.56
CA ALA A 73 2.93 -21.79 17.68
C ALA A 73 4.27 -22.51 17.40
N SER A 74 4.48 -22.95 16.16
CA SER A 74 5.77 -23.51 15.74
C SER A 74 5.84 -23.50 14.22
N ASN A 75 6.72 -22.65 13.69
CA ASN A 75 7.11 -22.56 12.29
C ASN A 75 6.13 -21.79 11.39
N TYR A 76 6.03 -20.48 11.61
CA TYR A 76 6.15 -19.59 10.45
C TYR A 76 7.53 -19.88 9.87
N GLY A 77 7.58 -20.79 8.90
CA GLY A 77 8.79 -21.18 8.22
C GLY A 77 9.37 -19.95 7.56
N THR A 78 10.41 -19.38 8.17
CA THR A 78 11.43 -18.62 7.47
C THR A 78 12.12 -19.57 6.48
N THR A 79 11.43 -19.98 5.42
CA THR A 79 12.13 -20.40 4.21
C THR A 79 12.50 -19.10 3.52
N ALA A 80 13.72 -18.64 3.80
CA ALA A 80 14.42 -17.66 3.00
C ALA A 80 14.60 -18.25 1.59
N ALA A 81 13.53 -18.22 0.80
CA ALA A 81 13.64 -18.21 -0.65
C ALA A 81 13.79 -16.74 -0.99
N SER A 82 15.03 -16.34 -1.27
CA SER A 82 15.35 -15.04 -1.85
C SER A 82 14.61 -14.94 -3.19
N THR A 83 13.38 -14.44 -3.17
CA THR A 83 12.78 -13.86 -4.37
C THR A 83 13.37 -12.47 -4.47
N ASP A 84 14.46 -12.41 -5.22
CA ASP A 84 14.99 -11.20 -5.83
C ASP A 84 13.89 -10.60 -6.70
N HIS A 85 12.98 -9.86 -6.07
CA HIS A 85 12.03 -9.02 -6.78
C HIS A 85 12.70 -7.66 -6.86
N GLU A 86 13.51 -7.48 -7.90
CA GLU A 86 13.93 -6.20 -8.42
C GLU A 86 12.67 -5.35 -8.62
N THR A 87 12.29 -4.59 -7.59
CA THR A 87 11.36 -3.47 -7.76
C THR A 87 12.13 -2.41 -8.50
N ASP A 88 12.15 -2.57 -9.82
CA ASP A 88 12.52 -1.55 -10.80
C ASP A 88 11.44 -0.45 -10.72
N ASN A 89 11.47 0.30 -9.63
CA ASN A 89 10.67 1.51 -9.42
C ASN A 89 11.65 2.68 -9.35
N ASP A 90 12.42 2.80 -10.42
CA ASP A 90 13.10 4.00 -10.87
C ASP A 90 12.01 5.02 -11.29
N ASP A 91 11.26 5.51 -10.31
CA ASP A 91 10.53 6.77 -10.44
C ASP A 91 11.22 7.71 -9.48
N GLU A 92 12.40 8.17 -9.92
CA GLU A 92 13.06 9.34 -9.40
C GLU A 92 12.01 10.46 -9.36
N THR A 93 11.38 10.63 -8.20
CA THR A 93 10.68 11.87 -7.91
C THR A 93 11.76 12.91 -7.79
N GLU A 94 12.15 13.48 -8.93
CA GLU A 94 13.01 14.66 -8.99
C GLU A 94 12.40 15.69 -8.06
N ASP A 95 13.11 15.88 -6.95
CA ASP A 95 12.94 16.97 -6.02
C ASP A 95 13.29 18.22 -6.82
N PHE A 96 12.28 18.80 -7.48
CA PHE A 96 12.37 20.18 -7.93
C PHE A 96 12.35 21.03 -6.65
N ASP A 97 13.54 21.16 -6.07
CA ASP A 97 13.98 22.29 -5.27
C ASP A 97 13.52 23.58 -5.98
N ASP A 98 12.37 24.11 -5.55
CA ASP A 98 11.97 25.48 -5.81
C ASP A 98 12.82 26.37 -4.88
N GLU A 99 14.14 26.35 -5.12
CA GLU A 99 15.08 27.38 -4.68
C GLU A 99 14.74 28.68 -5.42
N GLU A 100 14.39 29.69 -4.62
CA GLU A 100 14.51 31.14 -4.89
C GLU A 100 13.98 31.69 -6.24
N ASN A 101 12.86 32.45 -6.17
CA ASN A 101 12.85 33.93 -6.27
C ASN A 101 11.43 34.51 -6.18
#